data_AF-A0A7S1ZQZ1-F1
#
_entry.id   AF-A0A7S1ZQZ1-F1
#
_cell.length_a   1.000
_cell.length_b   1.000
_cell.length_c   1.000
_cell.angle_alpha   90.00
_cell.angle_beta   90.00
_cell.angle_gamma   90.00
#
_symmetry.space_group_name_H-M   'P 1'
#
loop_
_entity.id
_entity.type
_entity.pdbx_description
1 polymer ?
#
loop_
_entity_poly.entity_id
_entity_poly.type
_entity_poly.pdbx_seq_one_letter_code
_entity_poly.pdbx_strand_id
1 'polypeptide(L)'
;DMQIINSLWLSFGLSSAVGRPPAGLGTLKSLSVLNKQDQKVLQKATGYCQHSIFDDSGHLDFSKVFPTKTKKSIEFCSSSGDLNIELGSGSGDWIVTQAKINPLQNYVSVELRADRVAQTFSKGILNNSDANSEHAILSNLCCVSSECGAFLRGRVKDGSVSVIFVNHPEPPTQTYGSDDRENYSILAGKDEPAHMLNSETLIAAANCLAPSGKG
;
A
#
# COMPACT_ATOMS: atom_id res chain seq x y z
N ASP A 1 16.07 -10.01 -17.10
CA ASP A 1 14.91 -9.30 -17.67
C ASP A 1 13.59 -10.07 -17.77
N MET A 2 13.47 -11.22 -18.42
CA MET A 2 12.18 -11.95 -18.51
C MET A 2 11.63 -12.51 -17.18
N GLN A 3 12.49 -12.67 -16.17
CA GLN A 3 12.13 -13.26 -14.87
C GLN A 3 11.35 -12.28 -13.97
N ILE A 4 11.68 -10.99 -14.02
CA ILE A 4 10.97 -9.97 -13.22
C ILE A 4 9.55 -9.79 -13.76
N ILE A 5 9.39 -9.79 -15.08
CA ILE A 5 8.08 -9.71 -15.76
C ILE A 5 7.18 -10.89 -15.36
N ASN A 6 7.71 -12.11 -15.27
CA ASN A 6 6.94 -13.27 -14.82
C ASN A 6 6.56 -13.23 -13.33
N SER A 7 7.42 -12.68 -12.47
CA SER A 7 7.14 -12.53 -11.04
C SER A 7 5.98 -11.56 -10.80
N LEU A 8 5.97 -10.45 -11.55
CA LEU A 8 4.87 -9.48 -11.52
C LEU A 8 3.57 -10.07 -12.10
N TRP A 9 3.66 -10.85 -13.17
CA TRP A 9 2.51 -11.50 -13.83
C TRP A 9 1.72 -12.43 -12.89
N LEU A 10 2.42 -13.21 -12.06
CA LEU A 10 1.81 -14.17 -11.14
C LEU A 10 1.37 -13.53 -9.82
N SER A 11 2.12 -12.56 -9.30
CA SER A 11 1.91 -12.02 -7.95
C SER A 11 0.81 -10.94 -7.90
N PHE A 12 0.52 -10.27 -9.01
CA PHE A 12 -0.48 -9.19 -9.10
C PHE A 12 -1.78 -9.60 -9.83
N GLY A 13 -2.03 -10.91 -9.98
CA GLY A 13 -3.32 -11.39 -10.52
C GLY A 13 -3.57 -11.08 -12.00
N LEU A 14 -2.54 -10.69 -12.78
CA LEU A 14 -2.69 -10.46 -14.23
C LEU A 14 -3.15 -11.73 -14.98
N SER A 15 -2.81 -12.91 -14.46
CA SER A 15 -3.30 -14.19 -14.99
C SER A 15 -4.83 -14.33 -14.93
N SER A 16 -5.49 -13.64 -14.01
CA SER A 16 -6.95 -13.62 -13.87
C SER A 16 -7.61 -12.56 -14.76
N ALA A 17 -6.88 -11.52 -15.15
CA ALA A 17 -7.38 -10.41 -15.97
C ALA A 17 -7.19 -10.63 -17.48
N VAL A 18 -6.15 -11.35 -17.89
CA VAL A 18 -5.82 -11.59 -19.30
C VAL A 18 -5.80 -13.10 -19.50
N GLY A 19 -6.93 -13.68 -19.92
CA GLY A 19 -7.15 -15.13 -19.98
C GLY A 19 -6.17 -15.94 -20.85
N ARG A 20 -5.20 -15.29 -21.52
CA ARG A 20 -4.05 -15.93 -22.15
C ARG A 20 -2.79 -15.06 -22.01
N PRO A 21 -1.61 -15.66 -21.77
CA PRO A 21 -0.36 -14.92 -21.76
C PRO A 21 -0.01 -14.38 -23.17
N PRO A 22 0.78 -13.29 -23.27
CA PRO A 22 1.23 -12.74 -24.55
C PRO A 22 1.97 -13.78 -25.39
N ALA A 23 1.82 -13.72 -26.72
CA ALA A 23 2.46 -14.64 -27.65
C ALA A 23 3.99 -14.66 -27.42
N GLY A 24 4.53 -15.82 -27.03
CA GLY A 24 5.94 -16.01 -26.66
C GLY A 24 6.14 -16.49 -25.21
N LEU A 25 5.15 -16.31 -24.32
CA LEU A 25 5.11 -16.95 -23.01
C LEU A 25 4.41 -18.31 -23.15
N GLY A 26 5.19 -19.37 -23.39
CA GLY A 26 4.67 -20.74 -23.44
C GLY A 26 3.89 -21.13 -22.17
N THR A 27 2.96 -22.07 -22.30
CA THR A 27 2.12 -22.62 -21.22
C THR A 27 2.99 -23.37 -20.20
N LEU A 28 3.66 -22.63 -19.32
CA LEU A 28 4.61 -23.17 -18.36
C LEU A 28 3.86 -23.59 -17.10
N LYS A 29 3.54 -24.88 -17.02
CA LYS A 29 3.16 -25.54 -15.77
C LYS A 29 4.26 -25.27 -14.74
N SER A 30 3.95 -24.45 -13.74
CA SER A 30 4.69 -24.37 -12.47
C SER A 30 6.21 -24.21 -12.64
N LEU A 31 6.67 -23.19 -13.37
CA LEU A 31 8.02 -22.69 -13.14
C LEU A 31 7.96 -21.65 -12.03
N SER A 32 8.30 -22.08 -10.81
CA SER A 32 8.74 -21.13 -9.78
C SER A 32 9.95 -20.40 -10.36
N VAL A 33 9.74 -19.16 -10.80
CA VAL A 33 10.76 -18.29 -11.44
C VAL A 33 11.95 -18.05 -10.51
N LEU A 34 11.70 -18.17 -9.21
CA LEU A 34 12.67 -18.10 -8.14
C LEU A 34 13.12 -19.51 -7.80
N ASN A 35 14.42 -19.73 -7.64
CA ASN A 35 14.88 -20.96 -7.02
C ASN A 35 14.34 -21.02 -5.57
N LYS A 36 14.30 -22.21 -4.96
CA LYS A 36 13.76 -22.38 -3.59
C LYS A 36 14.47 -21.49 -2.55
N GLN A 37 15.72 -21.10 -2.79
CA GLN A 37 16.48 -20.20 -1.92
C GLN A 37 15.91 -18.78 -2.00
N ASP A 38 15.79 -18.24 -3.22
CA ASP A 38 15.30 -16.89 -3.48
C ASP A 38 13.82 -16.77 -3.11
N GLN A 39 13.04 -17.83 -3.30
CA GLN A 39 11.66 -17.89 -2.84
C GLN A 39 11.58 -17.84 -1.31
N LYS A 40 12.48 -18.52 -0.59
CA LYS A 40 12.56 -18.42 0.88
C LYS A 40 13.04 -17.06 1.34
N VAL A 41 14.01 -16.46 0.65
CA VAL A 41 14.52 -15.11 0.93
C VAL A 41 13.40 -14.09 0.72
N LEU A 42 12.68 -14.17 -0.39
CA LEU A 42 11.52 -13.30 -0.66
C LEU A 42 10.39 -13.59 0.30
N GLN A 43 10.01 -14.83 0.58
CA GLN A 43 8.98 -15.14 1.59
C GLN A 43 9.35 -14.58 2.97
N LYS A 44 10.63 -14.65 3.34
CA LYS A 44 11.16 -14.08 4.59
C LYS A 44 11.20 -12.54 4.55
N ALA A 45 11.46 -11.95 3.39
CA ALA A 45 11.62 -10.51 3.22
C ALA A 45 10.31 -9.76 2.94
N THR A 46 9.37 -10.37 2.23
CA THR A 46 8.03 -9.86 1.92
C THR A 46 7.03 -10.24 3.00
N GLY A 47 7.47 -10.92 4.07
CA GLY A 47 6.62 -11.29 5.20
C GLY A 47 5.42 -12.13 4.81
N TYR A 48 5.61 -13.20 4.04
CA TYR A 48 4.52 -14.10 3.62
C TYR A 48 3.75 -14.59 4.86
N CYS A 49 2.61 -13.97 5.14
CA CYS A 49 1.78 -14.29 6.30
C CYS A 49 0.98 -15.55 5.99
N GLN A 50 1.40 -16.68 6.55
CA GLN A 50 0.60 -17.92 6.53
C GLN A 50 -0.68 -17.81 7.39
N HIS A 51 -0.78 -16.75 8.20
CA HIS A 51 -1.91 -16.47 9.07
C HIS A 51 -2.64 -15.21 8.60
N SER A 52 -3.93 -15.09 8.97
CA SER A 52 -4.71 -13.89 8.67
C SER A 52 -4.01 -12.65 9.21
N ILE A 53 -3.79 -11.67 8.33
CA ILE A 53 -3.32 -10.32 8.68
C ILE A 53 -4.44 -9.45 9.26
N PHE A 54 -5.66 -9.98 9.28
CA PHE A 54 -6.81 -9.33 9.90
C PHE A 54 -6.96 -9.75 11.36
N ASP A 55 -7.49 -8.85 12.18
CA ASP A 55 -8.00 -9.16 13.50
C ASP A 55 -9.41 -9.78 13.44
N ASP A 56 -9.94 -10.16 14.60
CA ASP A 56 -11.27 -10.78 14.70
C ASP A 56 -12.42 -9.85 14.29
N SER A 57 -12.16 -8.55 14.17
CA SER A 57 -13.11 -7.53 13.70
C SER A 57 -13.01 -7.23 12.20
N GLY A 58 -12.06 -7.85 11.50
CA GLY A 58 -11.84 -7.68 10.06
C GLY A 58 -10.92 -6.49 9.70
N HIS A 59 -10.36 -5.79 10.68
CA HIS A 59 -9.37 -4.73 10.45
C HIS A 59 -7.98 -5.33 10.27
N LEU A 60 -7.08 -4.59 9.62
CA LEU A 60 -5.68 -4.98 9.52
C LEU A 60 -5.00 -4.86 10.88
N ASP A 61 -4.36 -5.96 11.29
CA ASP A 61 -3.51 -5.99 12.45
C ASP A 61 -2.09 -5.58 12.02
N PHE A 62 -1.81 -4.27 12.11
CA PHE A 62 -0.52 -3.71 11.68
C PHE A 62 0.67 -4.23 12.49
N SER A 63 0.45 -4.81 13.68
CA SER A 63 1.53 -5.50 14.40
C SER A 63 2.02 -6.72 13.62
N LYS A 64 1.13 -7.44 12.93
CA LYS A 64 1.47 -8.57 12.05
C LYS A 64 2.08 -8.13 10.73
N VAL A 65 1.72 -6.95 10.24
CA VAL A 65 2.25 -6.36 8.99
C VAL A 65 3.69 -5.88 9.17
N PHE A 66 3.99 -5.23 10.29
CA PHE A 66 5.30 -4.65 10.59
C PHE A 66 6.00 -5.44 11.71
N PRO A 67 6.79 -6.47 11.39
CA PRO A 67 7.45 -7.27 12.40
C PRO A 67 8.52 -6.44 13.14
N THR A 68 8.38 -6.33 14.46
CA THR A 68 9.42 -5.74 15.31
C THR A 68 10.60 -6.70 15.48
N LYS A 69 11.82 -6.23 15.21
CA LYS A 69 13.05 -7.00 15.42
C LYS A 69 13.56 -6.80 16.86
N THR A 70 13.32 -7.74 17.76
CA THR A 70 14.06 -7.89 19.02
C THR A 70 15.05 -9.05 18.93
N LYS A 71 16.25 -8.90 19.52
CA LYS A 71 17.46 -9.71 19.26
C LYS A 71 17.40 -11.23 19.54
N LYS A 72 16.27 -11.82 19.95
CA LYS A 72 16.15 -13.28 20.19
C LYS A 72 14.83 -13.94 19.75
N SER A 73 13.89 -13.20 19.17
CA SER A 73 12.60 -13.71 18.71
C SER A 73 11.94 -12.68 17.79
N ILE A 74 11.15 -13.14 16.81
CA ILE A 74 10.17 -12.26 16.16
C ILE A 74 9.05 -12.09 17.19
N GLU A 75 9.12 -11.04 18.00
CA GLU A 75 8.03 -10.64 18.88
C GLU A 75 7.24 -9.55 18.18
N PHE A 76 5.92 -9.72 18.14
CA PHE A 76 4.97 -8.69 17.73
C PHE A 76 4.78 -7.75 18.93
N CYS A 77 5.49 -6.61 18.96
CA CYS A 77 5.44 -5.70 20.09
C CYS A 77 4.22 -4.77 19.96
N SER A 78 3.49 -4.60 21.07
CA SER A 78 2.29 -3.73 21.18
C SER A 78 2.60 -2.23 21.19
N SER A 79 3.88 -1.84 21.10
CA SER A 79 4.30 -0.46 20.84
C SER A 79 4.75 -0.34 19.38
N SER A 80 3.80 -0.50 18.46
CA SER A 80 4.02 -0.25 17.04
C SER A 80 4.56 1.16 16.87
N GLY A 81 5.70 1.33 16.22
CA GLY A 81 6.14 2.66 15.79
C GLY A 81 4.98 3.36 15.08
N ASP A 82 4.87 4.68 15.30
CA ASP A 82 3.78 5.52 14.80
C ASP A 82 3.38 5.11 13.38
N LEU A 83 2.11 4.76 13.21
CA LEU A 83 1.56 4.32 11.94
C LEU A 83 1.23 5.55 11.11
N ASN A 84 1.86 5.65 9.94
CA ASN A 84 1.67 6.72 8.99
C ASN A 84 1.03 6.16 7.72
N ILE A 85 0.06 6.88 7.16
CA ILE A 85 -0.62 6.49 5.92
C ILE A 85 -0.46 7.61 4.90
N GLU A 86 -0.07 7.29 3.67
CA GLU A 86 -0.22 8.20 2.53
C GLU A 86 -1.39 7.71 1.66
N LEU A 87 -2.36 8.59 1.44
CA LEU A 87 -3.50 8.35 0.55
C LEU A 87 -3.20 8.90 -0.84
N GLY A 88 -3.49 8.12 -1.87
CA GLY A 88 -3.20 8.51 -3.25
C GLY A 88 -1.70 8.64 -3.51
N SER A 89 -0.91 7.67 -3.03
CA SER A 89 0.56 7.73 -3.05
C SER A 89 1.23 7.92 -4.41
N GLY A 90 0.50 7.78 -5.52
CA GLY A 90 1.10 7.83 -6.84
C GLY A 90 2.15 6.73 -6.99
N SER A 91 3.30 7.08 -7.55
CA SER A 91 4.47 6.20 -7.70
C SER A 91 5.21 5.91 -6.38
N GLY A 92 4.73 6.42 -5.24
CA GLY A 92 5.26 6.17 -3.91
C GLY A 92 6.62 6.80 -3.59
N ASP A 93 7.07 7.78 -4.39
CA ASP A 93 8.39 8.42 -4.19
C ASP A 93 8.54 9.04 -2.81
N TRP A 94 7.50 9.75 -2.37
CA TRP A 94 7.51 10.44 -1.09
C TRP A 94 7.53 9.43 0.08
N ILE A 95 6.56 8.51 0.14
CA ILE A 95 6.46 7.57 1.26
C ILE A 95 7.63 6.59 1.34
N VAL A 96 8.18 6.17 0.20
CA VAL A 96 9.42 5.37 0.15
C VAL A 96 10.59 6.16 0.75
N THR A 97 10.68 7.45 0.45
CA THR A 97 11.73 8.32 1.02
C THR A 97 11.53 8.47 2.52
N GLN A 98 10.29 8.68 2.99
CA GLN A 98 9.99 8.76 4.43
C GLN A 98 10.34 7.48 5.18
N ALA A 99 9.97 6.32 4.63
CA ALA A 99 10.29 5.02 5.22
C ALA A 99 11.80 4.78 5.33
N LYS A 100 12.60 5.28 4.37
CA LYS A 100 14.07 5.21 4.42
C LYS A 100 14.68 6.06 5.52
N ILE A 101 14.27 7.33 5.62
CA ILE A 101 14.88 8.27 6.56
C ILE A 101 14.39 8.07 8.00
N ASN A 102 13.20 7.48 8.17
CA ASN A 102 12.57 7.21 9.47
C ASN A 102 12.33 5.69 9.67
N PRO A 103 13.37 4.86 9.84
CA PRO A 103 13.23 3.40 9.92
C PRO A 103 12.50 2.88 11.17
N LEU A 104 12.25 3.76 12.15
CA LEU A 104 11.51 3.43 13.38
C LEU A 104 10.00 3.69 13.27
N GLN A 105 9.56 4.32 12.18
CA GLN A 105 8.14 4.60 11.91
C GLN A 105 7.62 3.66 10.84
N ASN A 106 6.33 3.33 10.91
CA ASN A 106 5.68 2.45 9.95
C ASN A 106 4.89 3.26 8.93
N TYR A 107 4.93 2.84 7.68
CA TYR A 107 4.33 3.56 6.56
C TYR A 107 3.44 2.64 5.72
N VAL A 108 2.23 3.09 5.43
CA VAL A 108 1.29 2.44 4.52
C VAL A 108 1.04 3.35 3.33
N SER A 109 1.38 2.87 2.14
CA SER A 109 1.06 3.51 0.87
C SER A 109 -0.26 2.98 0.36
N VAL A 110 -1.23 3.86 0.11
CA VAL A 110 -2.53 3.50 -0.46
C VAL A 110 -2.67 4.13 -1.83
N GLU A 111 -2.84 3.31 -2.87
CA GLU A 111 -2.99 3.79 -4.24
C GLU A 111 -3.94 2.87 -5.02
N LEU A 112 -4.85 3.48 -5.78
CA LEU A 112 -5.87 2.77 -6.53
C LEU A 112 -5.27 2.05 -7.75
N ARG A 113 -4.31 2.70 -8.41
CA ARG A 113 -3.70 2.22 -9.64
C ARG A 113 -2.64 1.15 -9.38
N ALA A 114 -2.93 -0.09 -9.79
CA ALA A 114 -2.06 -1.24 -9.56
C ALA A 114 -0.64 -1.08 -10.16
N ASP A 115 -0.49 -0.42 -11.31
CA ASP A 115 0.81 -0.13 -11.91
C ASP A 115 1.69 0.73 -11.00
N ARG A 116 1.07 1.68 -10.30
CA ARG A 116 1.74 2.58 -9.37
C ARG A 116 2.06 1.90 -8.05
N VAL A 117 1.16 1.07 -7.53
CA VAL A 117 1.43 0.20 -6.36
C VAL A 117 2.63 -0.70 -6.63
N ALA A 118 2.72 -1.30 -7.82
CA ALA A 118 3.87 -2.13 -8.20
C ALA A 118 5.18 -1.34 -8.25
N GLN A 119 5.14 -0.05 -8.63
CA GLN A 119 6.30 0.84 -8.56
C GLN A 119 6.73 1.10 -7.11
N THR A 120 5.80 1.45 -6.21
CA THR A 120 6.09 1.64 -4.78
C THR A 120 6.72 0.38 -4.17
N PHE A 121 6.13 -0.78 -4.44
CA PHE A 121 6.66 -2.07 -4.02
C PHE A 121 8.07 -2.32 -4.54
N SER A 122 8.29 -2.11 -5.84
CA SER A 122 9.61 -2.29 -6.47
C SER A 122 10.66 -1.37 -5.84
N LYS A 123 10.30 -0.11 -5.53
CA LYS A 123 11.20 0.84 -4.86
C LYS A 123 11.50 0.44 -3.40
N GLY A 124 10.54 -0.17 -2.71
CA GLY A 124 10.70 -0.68 -1.35
C GLY A 124 11.65 -1.88 -1.26
N ILE A 125 11.69 -2.72 -2.29
CA ILE A 125 12.57 -3.90 -2.36
C ILE A 125 13.92 -3.57 -2.99
N LEU A 126 13.93 -2.86 -4.12
CA LEU A 126 15.13 -2.53 -4.89
C LEU A 126 15.80 -1.25 -4.38
N ASN A 127 15.66 -0.95 -3.09
CA ASN A 127 16.19 0.25 -2.50
C ASN A 127 17.74 0.21 -2.53
N ASN A 128 18.32 0.84 -3.54
CA ASN A 128 19.76 1.05 -3.68
C ASN A 128 20.10 2.47 -3.22
N SER A 129 20.59 2.60 -2.00
CA SER A 129 21.13 3.89 -1.52
C SER A 129 22.65 3.92 -1.41
N ASP A 130 23.37 2.82 -1.61
CA ASP A 130 24.84 2.83 -1.71
C ASP A 130 25.39 1.55 -2.35
N ALA A 131 26.41 1.67 -3.21
CA ALA A 131 27.10 0.51 -3.83
C ALA A 131 27.81 -0.41 -2.82
N ASN A 132 27.93 0.05 -1.57
CA ASN A 132 28.56 -0.66 -0.45
C ASN A 132 27.56 -1.02 0.68
N SER A 133 26.29 -0.64 0.54
CA SER A 133 25.25 -0.97 1.52
C SER A 133 24.48 -2.19 1.04
N GLU A 134 24.40 -3.20 1.92
CA GLU A 134 23.58 -4.39 1.71
C GLU A 134 22.16 -3.96 1.31
N HIS A 135 21.58 -4.55 0.26
CA HIS A 135 20.23 -4.23 -0.25
C HIS A 135 19.19 -4.31 0.89
N ALA A 136 18.92 -3.19 1.56
CA ALA A 136 18.08 -3.14 2.73
C ALA A 136 16.63 -2.92 2.30
N ILE A 137 15.88 -4.02 2.28
CA ILE A 137 14.43 -4.02 2.04
C ILE A 137 13.74 -3.20 3.14
N LEU A 138 12.83 -2.31 2.73
CA LEU A 138 12.07 -1.46 3.65
C LEU A 138 11.00 -2.28 4.39
N SER A 139 11.39 -2.89 5.52
CA SER A 139 10.47 -3.67 6.35
C SER A 139 9.41 -2.85 7.08
N ASN A 140 9.54 -1.53 7.06
CA ASN A 140 8.61 -0.57 7.65
C ASN A 140 7.69 0.09 6.60
N LEU A 141 7.61 -0.46 5.38
CA LEU A 141 6.74 0.01 4.30
C LEU A 141 5.76 -1.09 3.87
N CYS A 142 4.47 -0.78 3.88
CA CYS A 142 3.39 -1.61 3.36
C CYS A 142 2.74 -0.91 2.15
N CYS A 143 2.44 -1.65 1.09
CA CYS A 143 1.76 -1.13 -0.10
C CYS A 143 0.38 -1.76 -0.21
N VAL A 144 -0.65 -0.93 -0.40
CA VAL A 144 -2.05 -1.33 -0.48
C VAL A 144 -2.64 -0.82 -1.80
N SER A 145 -3.24 -1.74 -2.56
CA SER A 145 -4.05 -1.37 -3.73
C SER A 145 -5.52 -1.30 -3.33
N SER A 146 -6.05 -0.08 -3.19
CA SER A 146 -7.45 0.13 -2.78
C SER A 146 -7.92 1.56 -3.08
N GLU A 147 -9.23 1.76 -3.05
CA GLU A 147 -9.84 3.08 -2.91
C GLU A 147 -9.64 3.56 -1.46
N CYS A 148 -9.23 4.82 -1.29
CA CYS A 148 -8.76 5.35 0.00
C CYS A 148 -9.86 5.32 1.08
N GLY A 149 -11.07 5.78 0.76
CA GLY A 149 -12.19 5.79 1.69
C GLY A 149 -12.60 4.38 2.11
N ALA A 150 -12.74 3.46 1.15
CA ALA A 150 -13.06 2.06 1.39
C ALA A 150 -11.99 1.35 2.23
N PHE A 151 -10.71 1.65 2.00
CA PHE A 151 -9.61 1.13 2.80
C PHE A 151 -9.71 1.60 4.26
N LEU A 152 -9.84 2.91 4.48
CA LEU A 152 -9.92 3.47 5.84
C LEU A 152 -11.13 2.89 6.60
N ARG A 153 -12.33 2.95 6.01
CA ARG A 153 -13.57 2.48 6.65
C ARG A 153 -13.61 0.97 6.89
N GLY A 154 -13.03 0.20 5.98
CA GLY A 154 -13.19 -1.25 5.98
C GLY A 154 -12.05 -2.00 6.64
N ARG A 155 -10.86 -1.40 6.75
CA ARG A 155 -9.61 -2.12 7.06
C ARG A 155 -8.73 -1.44 8.08
N VAL A 156 -8.92 -0.16 8.37
CA VAL A 156 -8.10 0.57 9.36
C VAL A 156 -8.92 0.79 10.61
N LYS A 157 -8.32 0.49 11.77
CA LYS A 157 -8.99 0.65 13.05
C LYS A 157 -9.05 2.13 13.46
N ASP A 158 -10.17 2.55 14.02
CA ASP A 158 -10.31 3.90 14.58
C ASP A 158 -9.24 4.20 15.63
N GLY A 159 -8.74 5.44 15.63
CA GLY A 159 -7.74 5.91 16.59
C GLY A 159 -6.36 5.23 16.49
N SER A 160 -6.07 4.48 15.42
CA SER A 160 -4.83 3.70 15.28
C SER A 160 -3.74 4.36 14.45
N VAL A 161 -4.04 5.48 13.78
CA VAL A 161 -3.12 6.16 12.85
C VAL A 161 -2.56 7.42 13.49
N SER A 162 -1.23 7.60 13.41
CA SER A 162 -0.54 8.77 13.93
C SER A 162 -0.60 9.94 12.95
N VAL A 163 -0.30 9.70 11.65
CA VAL A 163 -0.37 10.74 10.63
C VAL A 163 -0.96 10.20 9.33
N ILE A 164 -1.87 10.97 8.73
CA ILE A 164 -2.36 10.76 7.38
C ILE A 164 -1.78 11.85 6.48
N PHE A 165 -1.24 11.47 5.33
CA PHE A 165 -0.67 12.35 4.33
C PHE A 165 -1.51 12.28 3.06
N VAL A 166 -1.77 13.45 2.47
CA VAL A 166 -2.36 13.57 1.14
C VAL A 166 -1.49 14.55 0.35
N ASN A 167 -0.66 14.01 -0.54
CA ASN A 167 0.26 14.81 -1.33
C ASN A 167 -0.31 15.02 -2.73
N HIS A 168 -0.49 16.30 -3.11
CA HIS A 168 -0.94 16.69 -4.46
C HIS A 168 -2.14 15.87 -4.96
N PRO A 169 -3.28 15.89 -4.24
CA PRO A 169 -4.48 15.21 -4.71
C PRO A 169 -4.84 15.70 -6.11
N GLU A 170 -5.51 14.85 -6.90
CA GLU A 170 -6.05 15.28 -8.19
C GLU A 170 -6.85 16.58 -7.97
N PRO A 171 -6.61 17.63 -8.75
CA PRO A 171 -7.39 18.85 -8.61
C PRO A 171 -8.85 18.51 -8.94
N PRO A 172 -9.81 18.97 -8.13
CA PRO A 172 -11.22 18.61 -8.28
C PRO A 172 -11.74 18.81 -9.72
N THR A 173 -11.20 19.83 -10.40
CA THR A 173 -11.52 20.22 -11.79
C THR A 173 -11.19 19.21 -12.88
N GLN A 174 -10.44 18.14 -12.59
CA GLN A 174 -10.15 17.09 -13.57
C GLN A 174 -11.12 15.90 -13.49
N THR A 175 -11.84 15.77 -12.38
CA THR A 175 -12.95 14.82 -12.23
C THR A 175 -14.30 15.48 -12.49
N TYR A 176 -14.39 16.80 -12.31
CA TYR A 176 -15.52 17.59 -12.82
C TYR A 176 -15.51 17.54 -14.35
N GLY A 177 -16.55 16.94 -14.92
CA GLY A 177 -16.90 17.24 -16.30
C GLY A 177 -17.08 18.75 -16.41
N SER A 178 -16.75 19.32 -17.57
CA SER A 178 -16.99 20.72 -17.91
C SER A 178 -18.49 21.07 -18.02
N ASP A 179 -19.33 20.51 -17.16
CA ASP A 179 -20.77 20.55 -17.22
C ASP A 179 -21.30 21.20 -15.93
N ASP A 180 -21.73 22.45 -16.04
CA ASP A 180 -22.19 23.31 -14.92
C ASP A 180 -23.33 22.69 -14.08
N ARG A 181 -23.95 21.61 -14.57
CA ARG A 181 -25.00 20.85 -13.90
C ARG A 181 -24.48 20.06 -12.68
N GLU A 182 -23.23 19.59 -12.69
CA GLU A 182 -22.65 18.85 -11.57
C GLU A 182 -22.35 19.76 -10.36
N ASN A 183 -21.99 21.01 -10.61
CA ASN A 183 -21.81 22.03 -9.56
C ASN A 183 -23.16 22.39 -8.88
N TYR A 184 -24.25 22.41 -9.64
CA TYR A 184 -25.59 22.65 -9.10
C TYR A 184 -26.09 21.51 -8.21
N SER A 185 -25.72 20.25 -8.50
CA SER A 185 -26.07 19.10 -7.65
C SER A 185 -25.45 19.20 -6.25
N ILE A 186 -24.19 19.63 -6.15
CA ILE A 186 -23.48 19.78 -4.87
C ILE A 186 -24.10 20.89 -4.03
N LEU A 187 -24.39 22.05 -4.65
CA LEU A 187 -25.09 23.16 -3.98
C LEU A 187 -26.53 22.81 -3.57
N ALA A 188 -27.15 21.86 -4.28
CA ALA A 188 -28.47 21.32 -3.97
C ALA A 188 -28.45 20.13 -2.98
N GLY A 189 -27.28 19.77 -2.42
CA GLY A 189 -27.14 18.70 -1.43
C GLY A 189 -27.30 17.28 -1.99
N LYS A 190 -26.99 17.06 -3.28
CA LYS A 190 -26.94 15.71 -3.88
C LYS A 190 -25.57 15.04 -3.65
N ASP A 191 -25.48 13.77 -4.04
CA ASP A 191 -24.29 12.92 -3.90
C ASP A 191 -23.01 13.63 -4.38
N GLU A 192 -21.98 13.57 -3.54
CA GLU A 192 -20.67 14.13 -3.85
C GLU A 192 -20.03 13.38 -5.03
N PRO A 193 -19.30 14.09 -5.91
CA PRO A 193 -18.62 13.46 -7.03
C PRO A 193 -17.58 12.45 -6.53
N ALA A 194 -17.30 11.43 -7.35
CA ALA A 194 -16.31 10.41 -7.06
C ALA A 194 -14.90 11.04 -7.00
N HIS A 195 -14.47 11.45 -5.82
CA HIS A 195 -13.19 12.11 -5.59
C HIS A 195 -12.53 11.53 -4.33
N MET A 196 -11.20 11.42 -4.34
CA MET A 196 -10.44 10.86 -3.22
C MET A 196 -10.68 11.64 -1.92
N LEU A 197 -10.91 12.95 -1.99
CA LEU A 197 -11.16 13.82 -0.84
C LEU A 197 -12.64 14.22 -0.72
N ASN A 198 -13.55 13.27 -0.91
CA ASN A 198 -14.95 13.45 -0.54
C ASN A 198 -15.14 13.42 0.99
N SER A 199 -16.29 13.87 1.47
CA SER A 199 -16.61 13.95 2.90
C SER A 199 -16.52 12.60 3.59
N GLU A 200 -16.97 11.51 2.95
CA GLU A 200 -16.86 10.18 3.52
C GLU A 200 -15.42 9.75 3.80
N THR A 201 -14.50 10.03 2.88
CA THR A 201 -13.08 9.72 3.05
C THR A 201 -12.44 10.60 4.12
N LEU A 202 -12.80 11.89 4.18
CA LEU A 202 -12.30 12.80 5.21
C LEU A 202 -12.79 12.40 6.61
N ILE A 203 -14.06 12.00 6.75
CA ILE A 203 -14.62 11.48 8.00
C ILE A 203 -13.91 10.19 8.40
N ALA A 204 -13.72 9.27 7.46
CA ALA A 204 -13.01 8.02 7.71
C ALA A 204 -11.55 8.27 8.15
N ALA A 205 -10.86 9.21 7.50
CA ALA A 205 -9.51 9.60 7.87
C ALA A 205 -9.48 10.17 9.30
N ALA A 206 -10.40 11.07 9.64
CA ALA A 206 -10.50 11.64 10.98
C ALA A 206 -10.75 10.58 12.06
N ASN A 207 -11.62 9.60 11.78
CA ASN A 207 -11.89 8.49 12.72
C ASN A 207 -10.66 7.60 12.93
N CYS A 208 -9.86 7.38 11.88
CA CYS A 208 -8.64 6.57 11.96
C CYS A 208 -7.53 7.25 12.78
N LEU A 209 -7.52 8.58 12.89
CA LEU A 209 -6.49 9.32 13.61
C LEU A 209 -6.59 9.11 15.13
N ALA A 210 -5.45 8.83 15.75
CA ALA A 210 -5.30 8.85 17.20
C ALA A 210 -5.63 10.25 17.78
N PRO A 211 -5.93 10.38 19.09
CA PRO A 211 -6.30 11.67 19.69
C PRO A 211 -5.30 12.82 19.47
N SER A 212 -4.01 12.51 19.28
CA SER A 212 -2.95 13.48 18.96
C SER A 212 -2.45 13.37 17.51
N GLY A 213 -3.21 12.68 16.66
CA GLY A 213 -2.88 12.43 15.27
C GLY A 213 -2.99 13.68 14.41
N LYS A 214 -2.36 13.65 13.23
CA LYS A 214 -2.34 14.76 12.27
C LYS A 214 -2.82 14.27 10.90
N GLY A 215 -3.56 15.08 10.17
CA GLY A 215 -4.08 14.78 8.83
C GLY A 215 -4.28 16.04 8.02
#